data_AF-A0A846SXM4-F1
#
_entry.id   AF-A0A846SXM4-F1
#
_cell.length_a   1.000
_cell.length_b   1.000
_cell.length_c   1.000
_cell.angle_alpha   90.00
_cell.angle_beta   90.00
_cell.angle_gamma   90.00
#
_symmetry.space_group_name_H-M   'P 1'
#
loop_
_entity.id
_entity.type
_entity.pdbx_description
1 polymer ?
#
loop_
_entity_poly.entity_id
_entity_poly.type
_entity_poly.pdbx_seq_one_letter_code
_entity_poly.pdbx_strand_id
1 'polypeptide(L)' 'MSHRAALKEIGEKGNSAIAKATASIAGVGGVGSIIADILVRDGIAIRLIDKGRIEEHDLPPTNTLLGGRPHAL' A
#
# COMPACT_ATOMS: atom_id res chain seq x y z
N MET A 1 -4.11 20.41 5.22
CA MET A 1 -5.48 19.99 4.85
C MET A 1 -5.40 18.73 4.00
N SER A 2 -6.29 17.75 4.21
CA SER A 2 -6.37 16.53 3.38
C SER A 2 -6.90 16.87 1.99
N HIS A 3 -6.16 16.50 0.92
CA HIS A 3 -6.58 16.74 -0.47
C HIS A 3 -7.90 16.03 -0.81
N ARG A 4 -8.26 14.98 -0.08
CA ARG A 4 -9.52 14.22 -0.26
C ARG A 4 -10.76 14.97 0.19
N ALA A 5 -10.63 15.89 1.16
CA ALA A 5 -11.76 16.69 1.63
C ALA A 5 -12.35 17.58 0.52
N ALA A 6 -11.54 17.91 -0.50
CA ALA A 6 -11.97 18.67 -1.68
C ALA A 6 -12.75 17.81 -2.70
N LEU A 7 -12.72 16.48 -2.60
CA LEU A 7 -13.47 15.58 -3.47
C LEU A 7 -14.92 15.49 -2.99
N LYS A 8 -15.85 15.98 -3.81
CA LYS A 8 -17.28 16.07 -3.50
C LYS A 8 -17.92 14.73 -3.11
N GLU A 9 -17.41 13.64 -3.67
CA GLU A 9 -17.90 12.26 -3.44
C GLU A 9 -17.47 11.68 -2.08
N ILE A 10 -16.36 12.18 -1.51
CA ILE A 10 -15.86 11.76 -0.20
C ILE A 10 -16.36 12.74 0.87
N GLY A 11 -16.04 14.02 0.71
CA GLY A 11 -16.35 15.08 1.67
C GLY A 11 -15.92 14.77 3.11
N GLU A 12 -16.46 15.50 4.08
CA GLU A 12 -16.19 15.26 5.50
C GLU A 12 -16.73 13.92 6.00
N LYS A 13 -17.87 13.48 5.46
CA LYS A 13 -18.53 12.22 5.84
C LYS A 13 -17.68 11.01 5.46
N GLY A 14 -17.12 11.00 4.26
CA GLY A 14 -16.21 9.95 3.79
C GLY A 14 -14.89 9.94 4.55
N ASN A 15 -14.31 11.11 4.83
CA ASN A 15 -13.11 11.20 5.67
C ASN A 15 -13.36 10.65 7.08
N SER A 16 -14.51 10.96 7.68
CA SER A 16 -14.89 10.43 9.00
C SER A 16 -15.13 8.92 8.98
N ALA A 17 -15.65 8.38 7.89
CA ALA A 17 -15.83 6.94 7.72
C ALA A 17 -14.48 6.22 7.59
N ILE A 18 -13.57 6.75 6.77
CA ILE A 18 -12.21 6.25 6.60
C ILE A 18 -11.42 6.28 7.92
N ALA A 19 -11.52 7.37 8.69
CA ALA A 19 -10.82 7.53 9.95
C ALA A 19 -11.19 6.48 11.02
N LYS A 20 -12.35 5.83 10.89
CA LYS A 20 -12.82 4.76 11.78
C LYS A 20 -12.74 3.38 11.15
N ALA A 21 -12.38 3.30 9.88
CA ALA A 21 -12.37 2.05 9.14
C ALA A 21 -11.22 1.16 9.59
N THR A 22 -11.50 -0.15 9.60
CA THR A 22 -10.49 -1.18 9.78
C THR A 22 -10.63 -2.22 8.68
N ALA A 23 -9.52 -2.67 8.11
CA ALA A 23 -9.51 -3.67 7.05
C ALA A 23 -8.65 -4.89 7.43
N SER A 24 -9.01 -6.07 6.93
CA SER A 24 -8.14 -7.26 7.00
C SER A 24 -7.70 -7.63 5.59
N ILE A 25 -6.40 -7.88 5.41
CA ILE A 25 -5.80 -8.26 4.14
C ILE A 25 -5.24 -9.67 4.30
N ALA A 26 -5.75 -10.63 3.51
CA ALA A 26 -5.24 -11.99 3.46
C ALA A 26 -4.39 -12.18 2.19
N GLY A 27 -3.11 -12.49 2.37
CA GLY A 27 -2.08 -12.51 1.33
C GLY A 27 -1.43 -11.14 1.14
N VAL A 28 -0.13 -11.05 1.44
CA VAL A 28 0.70 -9.84 1.43
C VAL A 28 1.90 -10.02 0.50
N GLY A 29 1.64 -10.54 -0.70
CA GLY A 29 2.58 -10.54 -1.82
C GLY A 29 2.50 -9.23 -2.63
N GLY A 30 2.71 -9.30 -3.94
CA GLY A 30 2.74 -8.11 -4.81
C GLY A 30 1.52 -7.19 -4.72
N VAL A 31 0.31 -7.74 -4.73
CA VAL A 31 -0.92 -6.91 -4.67
C VAL A 31 -1.26 -6.49 -3.24
N GLY A 32 -1.21 -7.43 -2.28
CA GLY A 32 -1.59 -7.17 -0.90
C GLY A 32 -0.68 -6.14 -0.22
N SER A 33 0.61 -6.14 -0.55
CA SER A 33 1.56 -5.15 -0.04
C SER A 33 1.27 -3.73 -0.54
N ILE A 34 0.92 -3.56 -1.83
CA ILE A 34 0.54 -2.26 -2.41
C ILE A 34 -0.74 -1.74 -1.77
N ILE A 35 -1.76 -2.60 -1.61
CA ILE A 35 -3.02 -2.22 -0.95
C ILE A 35 -2.76 -1.81 0.49
N ALA A 36 -1.95 -2.59 1.23
CA ALA A 36 -1.59 -2.28 2.61
C ALA A 36 -0.88 -0.92 2.73
N ASP A 37 0.08 -0.62 1.84
CA ASP A 37 0.80 0.67 1.82
C ASP A 37 -0.16 1.85 1.61
N ILE A 38 -1.08 1.73 0.64
CA ILE A 38 -2.08 2.78 0.37
C ILE A 38 -2.99 2.99 1.58
N LEU A 39 -3.55 1.92 2.15
CA LEU A 39 -4.49 2.03 3.27
C LEU A 39 -3.83 2.59 4.54
N VAL A 40 -2.58 2.22 4.82
CA VAL A 40 -1.84 2.75 5.97
C VAL A 40 -1.52 4.23 5.80
N ARG A 41 -1.12 4.66 4.60
CA ARG A 41 -0.93 6.09 4.28
C ARG A 41 -2.21 6.90 4.43
N ASP A 42 -3.35 6.23 4.32
CA ASP A 42 -4.68 6.81 4.48
C ASP A 42 -5.17 6.81 5.93
N GLY A 43 -4.35 6.32 6.87
CA GLY A 43 -4.67 6.24 8.29
C GLY A 43 -5.67 5.15 8.65
N ILE A 44 -5.93 4.20 7.75
CA ILE A 44 -6.83 3.06 7.99
C ILE A 44 -6.07 2.00 8.77
N ALA A 45 -6.63 1.53 9.87
CA ALA A 45 -6.02 0.45 10.64
C ALA A 45 -6.18 -0.87 9.87
N ILE A 46 -5.08 -1.61 9.69
CA ILE A 46 -5.10 -2.87 8.94
C ILE A 46 -4.62 -4.05 9.78
N ARG A 47 -5.23 -5.21 9.55
CA ARG A 47 -4.77 -6.52 10.00
C ARG A 47 -4.23 -7.31 8.81
N LEU A 48 -2.97 -7.69 8.86
CA LEU A 48 -2.33 -8.50 7.82
C LEU A 48 -2.37 -9.98 8.21
N ILE A 49 -2.74 -10.82 7.25
CA ILE A 49 -2.77 -12.28 7.40
C ILE A 49 -2.00 -12.87 6.23
N ASP A 50 -0.79 -13.33 6.49
CA ASP A 50 0.00 -14.08 5.51
C ASP A 50 0.70 -15.26 6.18
N LYS A 51 0.79 -16.38 5.47
CA LYS A 51 1.58 -17.55 5.86
C LYS A 51 2.88 -17.65 5.08
N GLY A 52 2.99 -16.97 3.95
CA GLY A 52 4.18 -16.94 3.12
C GLY A 52 5.32 -16.19 3.79
N ARG A 53 6.53 -16.45 3.30
CA ARG A 53 7.71 -15.64 3.60
C ARG A 53 8.16 -14.96 2.32
N ILE A 54 8.80 -13.81 2.45
CA ILE A 54 9.47 -13.17 1.34
C ILE A 54 10.68 -14.01 0.95
N GLU A 55 10.77 -14.35 -0.33
CA GLU A 55 11.89 -15.04 -0.94
C GLU A 55 12.61 -14.10 -1.93
N GLU A 56 13.79 -14.51 -2.40
CA GLU A 56 14.60 -13.65 -3.30
C GLU A 56 13.86 -13.30 -4.59
N HIS A 57 13.01 -14.20 -5.10
CA HIS A 57 12.25 -13.97 -6.34
C HIS A 57 11.11 -12.94 -6.17
N ASP A 58 10.71 -12.64 -4.93
CA ASP A 58 9.72 -11.60 -4.63
C ASP A 58 10.35 -10.20 -4.63
N LEU A 59 11.69 -10.11 -4.52
CA LEU A 59 12.39 -8.85 -4.50
C LEU A 59 12.57 -8.32 -5.94
N PRO A 60 12.36 -7.02 -6.16
CA PRO A 60 12.73 -6.42 -7.43
C PRO A 60 14.24 -6.58 -7.66
N PRO A 61 14.69 -6.69 -8.92
CA PRO A 61 16.10 -6.88 -9.23
C PRO A 61 16.98 -5.85 -8.50
N THR A 62 18.15 -6.27 -8.01
CA THR A 62 19.04 -5.40 -7.24
C THR A 62 19.44 -4.13 -8.01
N ASN A 63 19.41 -4.16 -9.35
CA ASN A 63 19.67 -2.98 -10.18
C ASN A 63 18.60 -1.87 -10.05
N THR A 64 17.39 -2.23 -9.65
CA THR A 64 16.22 -1.34 -9.63
C THR A 64 16.16 -0.57 -8.31
N LEU A 65 16.71 -1.15 -7.24
CA LEU A 65 16.80 -0.55 -5.91
C LEU A 65 18.01 0.40 -5.74
N LEU A 66 19.01 0.30 -6.62
CA LEU A 66 20.25 1.10 -6.57
C LEU A 66 20.32 2.25 -7.59
N GLY A 67 19.22 2.58 -8.27
CA GLY A 67 19.22 3.64 -9.30
C GLY A 67 20.10 3.30 -10.51
N GLY A 68 20.31 2.02 -10.78
CA GLY A 68 21.19 1.54 -11.84
C GLY A 68 20.59 1.77 -13.22
N ARG A 69 21.16 2.74 -13.97
CA ARG A 69 20.97 2.80 -15.41
C ARG A 69 21.34 1.44 -16.03
N PRO A 70 20.60 0.95 -17.03
CA PRO A 70 21.00 -0.28 -17.71
C PRO A 70 22.37 -0.03 -18.36
N HIS A 71 23.36 -0.85 -18.00
CA HIS A 71 24.56 -0.99 -18.81
C HIS A 71 24.11 -1.63 -20.12
N ALA A 72 23.99 -0.79 -21.16
CA ALA A 72 23.93 -1.23 -22.53
C ALA A 72 25.20 -2.04 -22.81
N LEU A 73 25.02 -3.31 -23.17
CA LEU A 73 25.98 -4.08 -23.93
C LEU A 73 25.68 -3.88 -25.41
#